data_AF-J9W1R6-F1
#
_entry.id   AF-J9W1R6-F1
#
_cell.length_a   1.000
_cell.length_b   1.000
_cell.length_c   1.000
_cell.angle_alpha   90.00
_cell.angle_beta   90.00
_cell.angle_gamma   90.00
#
_symmetry.space_group_name_H-M   'P 1'
#
loop_
_entity.id
_entity.type
_entity.pdbx_description
1 polymer ?
#
loop_
_entity_poly.entity_id
_entity_poly.type
_entity_poly.pdbx_seq_one_letter_code
_entity_poly.pdbx_strand_id
1 'polypeptide(L)'
;MMKALIATVAVTGFCFVQANHSHASVETDFINQLKTPVVKISKANHLYPSVMMAQAIVESDFGRSELSLDANNYFGVKGAYNGQSVTMSTGEYTSKGKHYMTAAAFKKYPSVEASIKDNAYLLRHGTLSDPNYYEGTWTTNAISSSDAAMALSLTYATDMNYGNKLNAIITKYDLNKLDGSVSTGDIGSKIDASLNKQLAGDSKKSALIRAENSRSKINSIPKRIIPNFVFNDKGAVAINQGDAVIQFNSLPLQRVVRR
;
A
#
# COMPACT_ATOMS: atom_id res chain seq x y z
N MET A 1 12.97 84.30 13.47
CA MET A 1 13.87 83.31 12.82
C MET A 1 13.44 81.91 13.26
N MET A 2 13.21 81.07 12.26
CA MET A 2 12.54 79.77 12.30
C MET A 2 13.51 78.65 12.72
N LYS A 3 13.08 77.71 13.57
CA LYS A 3 13.72 76.38 13.69
C LYS A 3 12.64 75.31 13.87
N ALA A 4 12.37 74.59 12.78
CA ALA A 4 11.51 73.41 12.76
C ALA A 4 12.32 72.19 13.23
N LEU A 5 11.74 71.40 14.14
CA LEU A 5 12.28 70.12 14.59
C LEU A 5 11.65 69.02 13.73
N ILE A 6 12.44 68.40 12.86
CA ILE A 6 12.01 67.26 12.04
C ILE A 6 12.17 66.00 12.89
N ALA A 7 11.06 65.41 13.33
CA ALA A 7 11.03 64.09 13.93
C ALA A 7 10.92 63.02 12.82
N THR A 8 12.00 62.29 12.59
CA THR A 8 12.03 61.13 11.70
C THR A 8 11.38 59.93 12.39
N VAL A 9 10.20 59.52 11.92
CA VAL A 9 9.57 58.25 12.30
C VAL A 9 10.25 57.13 11.52
N ALA A 10 11.11 56.36 12.20
CA ALA A 10 11.63 55.11 11.65
C ALA A 10 10.53 54.05 11.71
N VAL A 11 9.82 53.84 10.59
CA VAL A 11 8.91 52.70 10.43
C VAL A 11 9.78 51.45 10.26
N THR A 12 9.99 50.72 11.34
CA THR A 12 10.53 49.37 11.28
C THR A 12 9.44 48.44 10.76
N GLY A 13 9.55 48.06 9.50
CA GLY A 13 8.67 47.07 8.88
C GLY A 13 8.87 45.71 9.54
N PHE A 14 7.93 45.30 10.39
CA PHE A 14 7.82 43.92 10.86
C PHE A 14 7.23 43.10 9.70
N CYS A 15 8.10 42.47 8.89
CA CYS A 15 7.65 41.44 7.96
C CYS A 15 7.16 40.25 8.79
N PHE A 16 5.85 40.10 8.93
CA PHE A 16 5.26 38.83 9.30
C PHE A 16 5.52 37.87 8.13
N VAL A 17 6.55 37.02 8.26
CA VAL A 17 6.68 35.83 7.43
C VAL A 17 5.56 34.90 7.85
N GLN A 18 4.45 34.95 7.13
CA GLN A 18 3.38 33.99 7.27
C GLN A 18 3.92 32.65 6.74
N ALA A 19 4.38 31.80 7.65
CA ALA A 19 4.76 30.44 7.32
C ALA A 19 3.50 29.73 6.81
N ASN A 20 3.40 29.58 5.49
CA ASN A 20 2.44 28.68 4.87
C ASN A 20 2.85 27.26 5.25
N HIS A 21 2.42 26.80 6.43
CA HIS A 21 2.42 25.38 6.75
C HIS A 21 1.34 24.75 5.88
N SER A 22 1.72 24.26 4.70
CA SER A 22 0.87 23.35 3.94
C SER A 22 0.63 22.14 4.83
N HIS A 23 -0.55 22.07 5.43
CA HIS A 23 -0.98 20.87 6.15
C HIS A 23 -1.07 19.77 5.11
N ALA A 24 -0.31 18.69 5.29
CA ALA A 24 -0.43 17.54 4.41
C ALA A 24 -1.87 17.00 4.50
N SER A 25 -2.35 16.44 3.38
CA SER A 25 -3.69 15.83 3.36
C SER A 25 -3.71 14.63 4.30
N VAL A 26 -4.90 14.23 4.78
CA VAL A 26 -5.06 13.05 5.65
C VAL A 26 -4.38 11.81 5.05
N GLU A 27 -4.48 11.64 3.73
CA GLU A 27 -3.86 10.54 3.00
C GLU A 27 -2.33 10.60 3.04
N THR A 28 -1.77 11.80 2.86
CA THR A 28 -0.32 12.01 2.88
C THR A 28 0.23 11.83 4.30
N ASP A 29 -0.48 12.36 5.31
CA ASP A 29 -0.14 12.19 6.72
C ASP A 29 -0.15 10.72 7.13
N PHE A 30 -1.19 9.99 6.75
CA PHE A 30 -1.30 8.55 7.00
C PHE A 30 -0.12 7.78 6.39
N ILE A 31 0.17 8.00 5.10
CA ILE A 31 1.28 7.32 4.41
C ILE A 31 2.61 7.65 5.10
N ASN A 32 2.85 8.92 5.44
CA ASN A 32 4.08 9.36 6.09
C ASN A 32 4.25 8.74 7.49
N GLN A 33 3.17 8.70 8.28
CA GLN A 33 3.18 8.11 9.62
C GLN A 33 3.48 6.61 9.59
N LEU A 34 2.86 5.87 8.67
CA LEU A 34 3.01 4.40 8.60
C LEU A 34 4.22 3.95 7.78
N LYS A 35 4.84 4.83 6.98
CA LYS A 35 5.93 4.49 6.06
C LYS A 35 7.03 3.66 6.71
N THR A 36 7.59 4.14 7.82
CA THR A 36 8.72 3.50 8.49
C THR A 36 8.38 2.09 9.01
N PRO A 37 7.33 1.89 9.83
CA PRO A 37 6.98 0.55 10.29
C PRO A 37 6.57 -0.38 9.14
N VAL A 38 5.80 0.09 8.15
CA VAL A 38 5.39 -0.73 7.00
C VAL A 38 6.59 -1.23 6.21
N VAL A 39 7.53 -0.35 5.87
CA VAL A 39 8.73 -0.74 5.11
C VAL A 39 9.57 -1.74 5.90
N LYS A 40 9.83 -1.45 7.18
CA LYS A 40 10.65 -2.31 8.04
C LYS A 40 10.04 -3.71 8.19
N ILE A 41 8.76 -3.79 8.55
CA ILE A 41 8.09 -5.05 8.88
C ILE A 41 7.84 -5.88 7.61
N SER A 42 7.36 -5.26 6.52
CA SER A 42 7.10 -5.99 5.27
C SER A 42 8.39 -6.62 4.74
N LYS A 43 9.49 -5.85 4.68
CA LYS A 43 10.77 -6.35 4.18
C LYS A 43 11.34 -7.46 5.05
N ALA A 44 11.26 -7.32 6.37
CA ALA A 44 11.69 -8.37 7.30
C ALA A 44 10.92 -9.69 7.15
N ASN A 45 9.70 -9.63 6.59
CA ASN A 45 8.84 -10.79 6.34
C ASN A 45 8.80 -11.20 4.85
N HIS A 46 9.68 -10.65 4.00
CA HIS A 46 9.71 -10.92 2.55
C HIS A 46 8.37 -10.64 1.84
N LEU A 47 7.76 -9.50 2.18
CA LEU A 47 6.53 -8.97 1.58
C LEU A 47 6.81 -7.60 0.94
N TYR A 48 5.93 -7.15 0.04
CA TYR A 48 6.02 -5.83 -0.59
C TYR A 48 5.47 -4.72 0.32
N PRO A 49 6.28 -3.75 0.76
CA PRO A 49 5.80 -2.56 1.48
C PRO A 49 4.65 -1.82 0.79
N SER A 50 4.67 -1.72 -0.54
CA SER A 50 3.63 -1.05 -1.33
C SER A 50 2.27 -1.73 -1.18
N VAL A 51 2.24 -3.06 -1.23
CA VAL A 51 1.03 -3.87 -1.04
C VAL A 51 0.53 -3.74 0.39
N MET A 52 1.41 -3.82 1.39
CA MET A 52 1.00 -3.69 2.81
C MET A 52 0.46 -2.30 3.14
N MET A 53 1.08 -1.23 2.61
CA MET A 53 0.55 0.13 2.75
C MET A 53 -0.80 0.26 2.03
N ALA A 54 -0.95 -0.31 0.84
CA ALA A 54 -2.20 -0.26 0.11
C ALA A 54 -3.34 -1.01 0.84
N GLN A 55 -3.05 -2.17 1.45
CA GLN A 55 -4.00 -2.87 2.31
C GLN A 55 -4.39 -1.98 3.50
N ALA A 56 -3.42 -1.43 4.22
CA ALA A 56 -3.72 -0.55 5.35
C ALA A 56 -4.60 0.65 4.93
N ILE A 57 -4.36 1.25 3.77
CA ILE A 57 -5.18 2.34 3.23
C ILE A 57 -6.62 1.88 2.97
N VAL A 58 -6.80 0.78 2.23
CA VAL A 58 -8.12 0.28 1.82
C VAL A 58 -8.93 -0.19 3.02
N GLU A 59 -8.31 -0.95 3.91
CA GLU A 59 -9.01 -1.59 5.04
C GLU A 59 -9.35 -0.62 6.17
N SER A 60 -8.58 0.47 6.33
CA SER A 60 -8.78 1.43 7.42
C SER A 60 -9.36 2.78 7.01
N ASP A 61 -9.59 2.99 5.71
CA ASP A 61 -9.93 4.30 5.14
C ASP A 61 -8.96 5.40 5.59
N PHE A 62 -7.66 5.20 5.33
CA PHE A 62 -6.57 6.05 5.81
C PHE A 62 -6.61 6.25 7.34
N GLY A 63 -6.90 5.19 8.08
CA GLY A 63 -6.92 5.15 9.54
C GLY A 63 -8.17 5.75 10.19
N ARG A 64 -9.18 6.14 9.40
CA ARG A 64 -10.40 6.79 9.87
C ARG A 64 -11.52 5.83 10.24
N SER A 65 -11.40 4.55 9.92
CA SER A 65 -12.40 3.55 10.29
C SER A 65 -12.56 3.48 11.81
N GLU A 66 -13.77 3.23 12.30
CA GLU A 66 -14.01 3.03 13.74
C GLU A 66 -13.12 1.91 14.29
N LEU A 67 -12.91 0.84 13.50
CA LEU A 67 -12.07 -0.28 13.88
C LEU A 67 -10.59 0.11 14.04
N SER A 68 -10.05 0.93 13.15
CA SER A 68 -8.67 1.43 13.28
C SER A 68 -8.53 2.40 14.45
N LEU A 69 -9.52 3.26 14.69
CA LEU A 69 -9.51 4.23 15.79
C LEU A 69 -9.66 3.57 17.18
N ASP A 70 -10.61 2.64 17.34
CA ASP A 70 -10.93 2.05 18.65
C ASP A 70 -10.03 0.86 19.00
N ALA A 71 -9.44 0.21 18.00
CA ALA A 71 -8.75 -1.07 18.17
C ALA A 71 -7.35 -1.14 17.54
N ASN A 72 -6.84 -0.05 16.94
CA ASN A 72 -5.60 -0.05 16.16
C ASN A 72 -5.53 -1.16 15.10
N ASN A 73 -6.69 -1.60 14.60
CA ASN A 73 -6.80 -2.70 13.64
C ASN A 73 -7.00 -2.14 12.23
N TYR A 74 -5.89 -1.97 11.51
CA TYR A 74 -5.85 -1.34 10.19
C TYR A 74 -6.05 -2.34 9.04
N PHE A 75 -6.36 -3.61 9.34
CA PHE A 75 -6.42 -4.70 8.35
C PHE A 75 -7.69 -5.55 8.45
N GLY A 76 -8.65 -5.17 9.31
CA GLY A 76 -9.92 -5.88 9.47
C GLY A 76 -9.79 -7.27 10.09
N VAL A 77 -8.71 -7.56 10.83
CA VAL A 77 -8.45 -8.93 11.31
C VAL A 77 -9.41 -9.31 12.44
N LYS A 78 -10.18 -10.38 12.21
CA LYS A 78 -11.12 -10.94 13.20
C LYS A 78 -10.41 -11.73 14.31
N GLY A 79 -11.05 -11.83 15.47
CA GLY A 79 -10.60 -12.61 16.63
C GLY A 79 -10.14 -11.75 17.81
N ALA A 80 -9.15 -12.25 18.54
CA ALA A 80 -8.56 -11.57 19.70
C ALA A 80 -7.03 -11.55 19.60
N TYR A 81 -6.40 -10.46 20.04
CA TYR A 81 -4.96 -10.31 20.12
C TYR A 81 -4.55 -10.27 21.59
N ASN A 82 -3.84 -11.30 22.07
CA ASN A 82 -3.52 -11.47 23.49
C ASN A 82 -4.78 -11.35 24.40
N GLY A 83 -5.88 -11.96 23.96
CA GLY A 83 -7.18 -11.91 24.65
C GLY A 83 -7.96 -10.59 24.48
N GLN A 84 -7.42 -9.60 23.77
CA GLN A 84 -8.08 -8.30 23.54
C GLN A 84 -8.84 -8.30 22.20
N SER A 85 -10.10 -7.87 22.25
CA SER A 85 -10.95 -7.73 21.06
C SER A 85 -11.95 -6.58 21.23
N VAL A 86 -12.50 -6.12 20.10
CA VAL A 86 -13.70 -5.27 20.07
C VAL A 86 -14.78 -5.95 19.25
N THR A 87 -16.03 -5.93 19.71
CA THR A 87 -17.16 -6.45 18.94
C THR A 87 -17.80 -5.31 18.16
N MET A 88 -17.90 -5.47 16.85
CA MET A 88 -18.44 -4.45 15.94
C MET A 88 -19.40 -5.08 14.92
N SER A 89 -20.32 -4.27 14.40
CA SER A 89 -21.22 -4.66 13.32
C SER A 89 -20.45 -4.75 12.01
N THR A 90 -20.68 -5.79 11.23
CA THR A 90 -19.92 -6.09 10.01
C THR A 90 -20.79 -6.73 8.92
N GLY A 91 -20.48 -6.47 7.66
CA GLY A 91 -21.28 -6.88 6.49
C GLY A 91 -20.83 -8.20 5.85
N GLU A 92 -21.44 -9.31 6.21
CA GLU A 92 -21.11 -10.63 5.66
C GLU A 92 -21.88 -10.97 4.38
N TYR A 93 -21.37 -11.96 3.66
CA TYR A 93 -22.07 -12.56 2.53
C TYR A 93 -22.38 -14.03 2.82
N THR A 94 -23.61 -14.45 2.54
CA THR A 94 -23.97 -15.87 2.56
C THR A 94 -23.26 -16.62 1.43
N SER A 95 -23.22 -17.95 1.48
CA SER A 95 -22.69 -18.79 0.38
C SER A 95 -23.40 -18.57 -0.97
N LYS A 96 -24.58 -17.94 -0.97
CA LYS A 96 -25.35 -17.57 -2.17
C LYS A 96 -25.12 -16.11 -2.61
N GLY A 97 -24.15 -15.40 -2.02
CA GLY A 97 -23.83 -14.01 -2.36
C GLY A 97 -24.78 -12.95 -1.80
N LYS A 98 -25.72 -13.31 -0.92
CA LYS A 98 -26.58 -12.32 -0.26
C LYS A 98 -25.82 -11.62 0.87
N HIS A 99 -25.75 -10.28 0.81
CA HIS A 99 -25.21 -9.42 1.87
C HIS A 99 -26.13 -9.37 3.10
N TYR A 100 -25.55 -9.39 4.30
CA TYR A 100 -26.25 -9.21 5.57
C TYR A 100 -25.30 -8.60 6.63
N MET A 101 -25.86 -7.99 7.68
CA MET A 101 -25.07 -7.47 8.80
C MET A 101 -25.07 -8.46 9.97
N THR A 102 -23.94 -8.61 10.63
CA THR A 102 -23.80 -9.40 11.87
C THR A 102 -22.77 -8.77 12.80
N ALA A 103 -22.82 -9.09 14.09
CA ALA A 103 -21.74 -8.75 15.01
C ALA A 103 -20.55 -9.72 14.81
N ALA A 104 -19.34 -9.20 14.80
CA ALA A 104 -18.10 -9.98 14.79
C ALA A 104 -17.10 -9.40 15.79
N ALA A 105 -16.27 -10.28 16.37
CA ALA A 105 -15.14 -9.87 17.19
C ALA A 105 -13.92 -9.59 16.30
N PHE A 106 -13.31 -8.43 16.47
CA PHE A 106 -12.08 -8.01 15.81
C PHE A 106 -10.94 -7.88 16.80
N LYS A 107 -9.73 -8.23 16.35
CA LYS A 107 -8.52 -8.11 17.17
C LYS A 107 -8.35 -6.65 17.59
N LYS A 108 -8.02 -6.44 18.88
CA LYS A 108 -7.64 -5.14 19.43
C LYS A 108 -6.15 -5.11 19.72
N TYR A 109 -5.44 -4.22 19.05
CA TYR A 109 -4.00 -4.11 19.14
C TYR A 109 -3.58 -2.94 20.04
N PRO A 110 -2.42 -3.05 20.72
CA PRO A 110 -1.87 -1.95 21.51
C PRO A 110 -1.34 -0.79 20.65
N SER A 111 -1.07 -1.02 19.36
CA SER A 111 -0.60 0.01 18.42
C SER A 111 -0.83 -0.39 16.97
N VAL A 112 -0.77 0.59 16.05
CA VAL A 112 -0.75 0.33 14.60
C VAL A 112 0.41 -0.58 14.18
N GLU A 113 1.57 -0.48 14.83
CA GLU A 113 2.70 -1.37 14.53
C GLU A 113 2.38 -2.84 14.87
N ALA A 114 1.63 -3.09 15.94
CA ALA A 114 1.19 -4.44 16.28
C ALA A 114 0.22 -5.03 15.23
N SER A 115 -0.68 -4.23 14.66
CA SER A 115 -1.54 -4.73 13.57
C SER A 115 -0.77 -4.95 12.27
N ILE A 116 0.21 -4.11 11.94
CA ILE A 116 1.12 -4.34 10.80
C ILE A 116 1.90 -5.65 10.98
N LYS A 117 2.43 -5.92 12.19
CA LYS A 117 3.12 -7.18 12.48
C LYS A 117 2.22 -8.40 12.34
N ASP A 118 0.99 -8.32 12.85
CA ASP A 118 0.03 -9.42 12.78
C ASP A 118 -0.42 -9.70 11.33
N ASN A 119 -0.64 -8.66 10.52
CA ASN A 119 -0.89 -8.82 9.08
C ASN A 119 0.32 -9.44 8.35
N ALA A 120 1.54 -8.95 8.60
CA ALA A 120 2.74 -9.52 8.02
C ALA A 120 2.93 -11.00 8.40
N TYR A 121 2.66 -11.35 9.66
CA TYR A 121 2.71 -12.73 10.13
C TYR A 121 1.68 -13.59 9.40
N LEU A 122 0.43 -13.14 9.28
CA LEU A 122 -0.62 -13.83 8.55
C LEU A 122 -0.21 -14.10 7.10
N LEU A 123 0.22 -13.06 6.38
CA LEU A 123 0.63 -13.20 4.97
C LEU A 123 1.85 -14.10 4.81
N ARG A 124 2.77 -14.12 5.78
CA ARG A 124 3.98 -14.94 5.71
C ARG A 124 3.78 -16.40 6.16
N HIS A 125 2.87 -16.65 7.09
CA HIS A 125 2.69 -17.96 7.71
C HIS A 125 1.35 -18.63 7.37
N GLY A 126 0.55 -18.00 6.52
CA GLY A 126 -0.72 -18.57 6.08
C GLY A 126 -1.74 -18.70 7.20
N THR A 127 -2.65 -19.65 7.03
CA THR A 127 -3.66 -20.01 8.03
C THR A 127 -3.20 -21.21 8.84
N LEU A 128 -3.90 -21.52 9.93
CA LEU A 128 -3.61 -22.71 10.74
C LEU A 128 -3.68 -24.02 9.94
N SER A 129 -4.55 -24.09 8.92
CA SER A 129 -4.75 -25.27 8.08
C SER A 129 -3.89 -25.28 6.82
N ASP A 130 -3.37 -24.11 6.41
CA ASP A 130 -2.58 -23.96 5.19
C ASP A 130 -1.52 -22.87 5.37
N PRO A 131 -0.27 -23.25 5.69
CA PRO A 131 0.83 -22.31 5.89
C PRO A 131 1.25 -21.53 4.64
N ASN A 132 0.88 -22.02 3.45
CA ASN A 132 1.24 -21.41 2.16
C ASN A 132 0.06 -20.67 1.53
N TYR A 133 -1.05 -20.53 2.25
CA TYR A 133 -2.29 -19.93 1.72
C TYR A 133 -2.10 -18.55 1.08
N TYR A 134 -1.13 -17.75 1.57
CA TYR A 134 -0.80 -16.43 1.03
C TYR A 134 0.55 -16.39 0.29
N GLU A 135 1.10 -17.54 -0.12
CA GLU A 135 2.44 -17.61 -0.71
C GLU A 135 2.60 -16.79 -1.99
N GLY A 136 1.51 -16.56 -2.72
CA GLY A 136 1.49 -15.68 -3.90
C GLY A 136 1.80 -14.21 -3.58
N THR A 137 1.81 -13.82 -2.31
CA THR A 137 2.15 -12.45 -1.87
C THR A 137 3.64 -12.26 -1.53
N TRP A 138 4.39 -13.36 -1.41
CA TRP A 138 5.78 -13.33 -1.00
C TRP A 138 6.67 -12.79 -2.12
N THR A 139 7.67 -12.00 -1.79
CA THR A 139 8.63 -11.45 -2.77
C THR A 139 9.50 -12.51 -3.45
N THR A 140 9.48 -13.75 -2.96
CA THR A 140 10.13 -14.90 -3.61
C THR A 140 9.27 -15.53 -4.70
N ASN A 141 7.96 -15.27 -4.69
CA ASN A 141 6.98 -15.94 -5.55
C ASN A 141 6.29 -14.95 -6.50
N ALA A 142 5.98 -13.74 -6.03
CA ALA A 142 5.51 -12.63 -6.86
C ALA A 142 6.69 -11.88 -7.47
N ILE A 143 6.62 -11.60 -8.77
CA ILE A 143 7.67 -10.87 -9.50
C ILE A 143 7.55 -9.36 -9.21
N SER A 144 6.33 -8.88 -8.99
CA SER A 144 6.02 -7.48 -8.73
C SER A 144 5.02 -7.30 -7.59
N SER A 145 4.95 -6.07 -7.05
CA SER A 145 3.89 -5.65 -6.14
C SER A 145 2.49 -5.85 -6.73
N SER A 146 2.36 -5.71 -8.06
CA SER A 146 1.11 -5.96 -8.77
C SER A 146 0.69 -7.43 -8.72
N ASP A 147 1.63 -8.36 -8.88
CA ASP A 147 1.33 -9.80 -8.82
C ASP A 147 0.92 -10.19 -7.39
N ALA A 148 1.65 -9.67 -6.39
CA ALA A 148 1.32 -9.88 -4.98
C ALA A 148 -0.06 -9.31 -4.62
N ALA A 149 -0.41 -8.12 -5.12
CA ALA A 149 -1.73 -7.54 -4.94
C ALA A 149 -2.82 -8.39 -5.60
N MET A 150 -2.60 -8.91 -6.80
CA MET A 150 -3.56 -9.78 -7.49
C MET A 150 -3.75 -11.13 -6.79
N ALA A 151 -2.70 -11.70 -6.18
CA ALA A 151 -2.82 -12.92 -5.38
C ALA A 151 -3.79 -12.77 -4.20
N LEU A 152 -3.94 -11.56 -3.64
CA LEU A 152 -4.87 -11.28 -2.55
C LEU A 152 -6.34 -11.30 -2.98
N SER A 153 -6.66 -11.13 -4.28
CA SER A 153 -8.05 -11.29 -4.79
C SER A 153 -8.61 -12.69 -4.59
N LEU A 154 -7.74 -13.70 -4.51
CA LEU A 154 -8.14 -15.10 -4.40
C LEU A 154 -8.16 -15.59 -2.94
N THR A 155 -7.43 -14.89 -2.06
CA THR A 155 -7.05 -15.43 -0.75
C THR A 155 -7.48 -14.54 0.41
N TYR A 156 -7.55 -13.21 0.22
CA TYR A 156 -7.77 -12.27 1.33
C TYR A 156 -9.20 -11.73 1.40
N ALA A 157 -9.83 -11.47 0.26
CA ALA A 157 -11.17 -10.89 0.18
C ALA A 157 -12.10 -11.74 -0.68
N THR A 158 -13.41 -11.70 -0.39
CA THR A 158 -14.44 -12.28 -1.26
C THR A 158 -14.64 -11.47 -2.55
N ASP A 159 -14.08 -10.27 -2.62
CA ASP A 159 -14.12 -9.41 -3.80
C ASP A 159 -13.02 -9.79 -4.79
N MET A 160 -13.42 -10.31 -5.94
CA MET A 160 -12.51 -10.66 -7.04
C MET A 160 -11.71 -9.45 -7.57
N ASN A 161 -12.19 -8.21 -7.35
CA ASN A 161 -11.51 -6.98 -7.75
C ASN A 161 -10.56 -6.42 -6.69
N TYR A 162 -10.35 -7.11 -5.56
CA TYR A 162 -9.55 -6.59 -4.46
C TYR A 162 -8.12 -6.21 -4.87
N GLY A 163 -7.41 -7.08 -5.60
CA GLY A 163 -6.08 -6.79 -6.13
C GLY A 163 -6.05 -5.59 -7.07
N ASN A 164 -7.09 -5.39 -7.89
CA ASN A 164 -7.20 -4.20 -8.74
C ASN A 164 -7.34 -2.92 -7.90
N LYS A 165 -8.07 -2.97 -6.78
CA LYS A 165 -8.18 -1.84 -5.85
C LYS A 165 -6.84 -1.52 -5.21
N LEU A 166 -6.10 -2.52 -4.75
CA LEU A 166 -4.76 -2.34 -4.22
C LEU A 166 -3.83 -1.71 -5.26
N ASN A 167 -3.83 -2.23 -6.49
CA ASN A 167 -3.03 -1.69 -7.59
C ASN A 167 -3.38 -0.23 -7.94
N ALA A 168 -4.65 0.13 -7.88
CA ALA A 168 -5.10 1.51 -8.05
C ALA A 168 -4.53 2.43 -6.95
N ILE A 169 -4.55 1.99 -5.69
CA ILE A 169 -3.95 2.74 -4.56
C ILE A 169 -2.43 2.82 -4.70
N ILE A 170 -1.75 1.71 -5.02
CA ILE A 170 -0.31 1.68 -5.26
C ILE A 170 0.09 2.68 -6.34
N THR A 171 -0.66 2.74 -7.44
CA THR A 171 -0.39 3.67 -8.54
C THR A 171 -0.70 5.12 -8.14
N LYS A 172 -1.86 5.37 -7.51
CA LYS A 172 -2.33 6.71 -7.16
C LYS A 172 -1.36 7.43 -6.22
N TYR A 173 -0.83 6.72 -5.23
CA TYR A 173 0.06 7.29 -4.22
C TYR A 173 1.55 6.94 -4.45
N ASP A 174 1.87 6.38 -5.62
CA ASP A 174 3.23 6.00 -6.01
C ASP A 174 3.96 5.15 -4.95
N LEU A 175 3.22 4.19 -4.38
CA LEU A 175 3.67 3.39 -3.24
C LEU A 175 4.80 2.42 -3.60
N ASN A 176 5.05 2.16 -4.89
CA ASN A 176 6.19 1.37 -5.34
C ASN A 176 7.54 1.94 -4.84
N LYS A 177 7.61 3.26 -4.56
CA LYS A 177 8.79 3.87 -3.91
C LYS A 177 9.09 3.27 -2.53
N LEU A 178 8.11 2.69 -1.85
CA LEU A 178 8.28 2.06 -0.53
C LEU A 178 8.98 0.70 -0.62
N ASP A 179 8.82 -0.01 -1.72
CA ASP A 179 9.51 -1.28 -1.97
C ASP A 179 11.03 -1.04 -2.06
N GLY A 180 11.42 0.19 -2.37
CA GLY A 180 12.76 0.59 -2.72
C GLY A 180 13.05 0.21 -4.16
N SER A 181 14.09 0.81 -4.75
CA SER A 181 14.73 0.17 -5.88
C SER A 181 15.14 -1.21 -5.38
N VAL A 182 14.58 -2.27 -5.96
CA VAL A 182 15.29 -3.54 -6.00
C VAL A 182 16.67 -3.15 -6.52
N SER A 183 17.67 -3.12 -5.64
CA SER A 183 19.04 -2.94 -6.08
C SER A 183 19.25 -4.11 -7.02
N THR A 184 19.31 -3.83 -8.31
CA THR A 184 19.59 -4.81 -9.37
C THR A 184 20.90 -5.55 -9.10
N GLY A 185 21.74 -5.05 -8.19
CA GLY A 185 22.87 -5.76 -7.60
C GLY A 185 22.53 -7.00 -6.76
N ASP A 186 21.36 -7.06 -6.11
CA ASP A 186 20.94 -8.21 -5.29
C ASP A 186 20.36 -9.35 -6.12
N ILE A 187 19.65 -9.02 -7.21
CA ILE A 187 19.19 -10.02 -8.18
C ILE A 187 20.36 -10.44 -9.08
N GLY A 188 21.18 -9.48 -9.55
CA GLY A 188 22.38 -9.77 -10.34
C GLY A 188 23.35 -10.67 -9.60
N SER A 189 23.65 -10.38 -8.32
CA SER A 189 24.54 -11.23 -7.51
C SER A 189 23.97 -12.61 -7.21
N LYS A 190 22.65 -12.74 -7.02
CA LYS A 190 22.00 -14.04 -6.81
C LYS A 190 21.92 -14.86 -8.09
N ILE A 191 21.66 -14.22 -9.24
CA ILE A 191 21.72 -14.88 -10.55
C ILE A 191 23.15 -15.30 -10.85
N ASP A 192 24.14 -14.43 -10.65
CA ASP A 192 25.55 -14.74 -10.88
C ASP A 192 26.06 -15.84 -9.94
N ALA A 193 25.62 -15.87 -8.67
CA ALA A 193 25.95 -16.93 -7.73
C ALA A 193 25.30 -18.27 -8.12
N SER A 194 24.04 -18.27 -8.57
CA SER A 194 23.34 -19.48 -9.01
C SER A 194 23.91 -20.00 -10.34
N LEU A 195 24.27 -19.08 -11.25
CA LEU A 195 24.86 -19.38 -12.54
C LEU A 195 26.30 -19.90 -12.39
N ASN A 196 27.13 -19.29 -11.53
CA ASN A 196 28.47 -19.79 -11.23
C ASN A 196 28.45 -21.16 -10.55
N LYS A 197 27.43 -21.43 -9.71
CA LYS A 197 27.22 -22.75 -9.11
C LYS A 197 26.81 -23.81 -10.14
N GLN A 198 26.07 -23.43 -11.19
CA GLN A 198 25.69 -24.32 -12.31
C GLN A 198 26.78 -24.46 -13.38
N LEU A 199 27.67 -23.46 -13.54
CA LEU A 199 28.69 -23.40 -14.59
C LEU A 199 30.09 -23.87 -14.15
N ALA A 200 30.28 -24.27 -12.90
CA ALA A 200 31.56 -24.74 -12.34
C ALA A 200 32.15 -26.00 -13.01
N GLY A 201 31.60 -26.45 -14.15
CA GLY A 201 32.07 -27.61 -14.89
C GLY A 201 32.30 -27.42 -16.40
N ASP A 202 31.96 -26.29 -17.03
CA ASP A 202 32.13 -26.20 -18.50
C ASP A 202 32.29 -24.75 -19.04
N SER A 203 33.55 -24.34 -19.18
CA SER A 203 34.00 -22.98 -19.50
C SER A 203 33.66 -22.49 -20.91
N LYS A 204 33.27 -23.39 -21.83
CA LYS A 204 32.83 -23.00 -23.19
C LYS A 204 31.37 -22.56 -23.25
N LYS A 205 30.50 -23.09 -22.37
CA LYS A 205 29.06 -22.79 -22.36
C LYS A 205 28.76 -21.40 -21.78
N SER A 206 29.56 -20.95 -20.83
CA SER A 206 29.47 -19.62 -20.20
C SER A 206 29.76 -18.47 -21.16
N ALA A 207 30.70 -18.65 -22.09
CA ALA A 207 31.08 -17.64 -23.09
C ALA A 207 30.00 -17.46 -24.18
N LEU A 208 29.36 -18.55 -24.60
CA LEU A 208 28.28 -18.52 -25.61
C LEU A 208 27.03 -17.80 -25.11
N ILE A 209 26.60 -18.06 -23.87
CA ILE A 209 25.41 -17.43 -23.28
C ILE A 209 25.65 -15.94 -23.01
N ARG A 210 26.87 -15.55 -22.62
CA ARG A 210 27.22 -14.13 -22.44
C ARG A 210 27.19 -13.35 -23.76
N ALA A 211 27.53 -14.00 -24.88
CA ALA A 211 27.44 -13.41 -26.21
C ALA A 211 25.99 -13.31 -26.72
N GLU A 212 25.10 -14.25 -26.36
CA GLU A 212 23.66 -14.17 -26.69
C GLU A 212 22.93 -13.09 -25.88
N ASN A 213 23.15 -12.99 -24.57
CA ASN A 213 22.56 -11.92 -23.74
C ASN A 213 23.03 -10.52 -24.13
N SER A 214 24.21 -10.39 -24.75
CA SER A 214 24.67 -9.11 -25.30
C SER A 214 24.00 -8.75 -26.63
N ARG A 215 23.35 -9.71 -27.30
CA ARG A 215 22.64 -9.54 -28.59
C ARG A 215 21.14 -9.31 -28.44
N SER A 216 20.52 -9.62 -27.30
CA SER A 216 19.10 -9.37 -27.06
C SER A 216 18.79 -7.87 -27.01
N LYS A 217 18.19 -7.34 -28.09
CA LYS A 217 17.72 -5.95 -28.24
C LYS A 217 16.50 -5.63 -27.36
N ILE A 218 16.59 -5.80 -26.04
CA ILE A 218 15.60 -5.28 -25.10
C ILE A 218 16.25 -4.18 -24.28
N ASN A 219 16.59 -3.05 -24.93
CA ASN A 219 17.04 -1.83 -24.26
C ASN A 219 16.00 -0.69 -24.34
N SER A 220 14.76 -1.00 -24.68
CA SER A 220 13.65 -0.05 -24.63
C SER A 220 12.36 -0.74 -24.18
N ILE A 221 11.87 -0.32 -23.02
CA ILE A 221 10.53 -0.68 -22.53
C ILE A 221 9.52 -0.10 -23.53
N PRO A 222 8.62 -0.89 -24.13
CA PRO A 222 7.60 -0.36 -25.02
C PRO A 222 6.71 0.65 -24.28
N LYS A 223 6.41 1.77 -24.95
CA LYS A 223 5.55 2.84 -24.44
C LYS A 223 4.24 2.23 -23.94
N ARG A 224 3.90 2.50 -22.67
CA ARG A 224 2.73 2.00 -21.94
C ARG A 224 1.45 2.28 -22.73
N ILE A 225 0.88 1.26 -23.37
CA ILE A 225 -0.48 1.31 -23.91
C ILE A 225 -1.41 0.96 -22.75
N ILE A 226 -1.98 1.98 -22.11
CA ILE A 226 -3.09 1.80 -21.18
C ILE A 226 -4.36 1.70 -22.06
N PRO A 227 -5.05 0.55 -22.13
CA PRO A 227 -6.35 0.51 -22.80
C PRO A 227 -7.35 1.41 -22.06
N ASN A 228 -8.07 2.25 -22.81
CA ASN A 228 -9.06 3.23 -22.35
C ASN A 228 -10.28 2.66 -21.57
N PHE A 229 -10.23 1.40 -21.14
CA PHE A 229 -11.37 0.72 -20.52
C PHE A 229 -11.53 1.01 -19.01
N VAL A 230 -10.58 1.72 -18.39
CA VAL A 230 -10.59 2.05 -16.94
C VAL A 230 -11.32 3.37 -16.63
N PHE A 231 -11.65 4.17 -17.64
CA PHE A 231 -12.33 5.47 -17.48
C PHE A 231 -13.56 5.51 -18.39
N ASN A 232 -14.74 5.15 -17.87
CA ASN A 232 -15.99 5.39 -18.57
C ASN A 232 -16.76 6.52 -17.89
N ASP A 233 -16.70 7.71 -18.48
CA ASP A 233 -17.35 8.97 -18.09
C ASP A 233 -18.88 9.00 -18.34
N LYS A 234 -19.57 7.86 -18.34
CA LYS A 234 -21.03 7.84 -18.54
C LYS A 234 -21.77 8.12 -17.24
N GLY A 235 -21.71 9.39 -16.84
CA GLY A 235 -22.44 9.97 -15.72
C GLY A 235 -21.99 11.38 -15.33
N ALA A 236 -21.15 12.05 -16.13
CA ALA A 236 -20.67 13.39 -15.83
C ALA A 236 -21.82 14.42 -15.82
N VAL A 237 -22.33 14.74 -14.63
CA VAL A 237 -22.88 16.06 -14.35
C VAL A 237 -21.70 16.97 -14.07
N ALA A 238 -21.53 18.01 -14.89
CA ALA A 238 -20.48 19.00 -14.72
C ALA A 238 -20.64 19.70 -13.36
N ILE A 239 -19.65 19.55 -12.48
CA ILE A 239 -19.48 20.40 -11.30
C ILE A 239 -18.09 21.03 -11.34
N ASN A 240 -18.06 22.32 -11.01
CA ASN A 240 -16.95 23.25 -11.20
C ASN A 240 -15.65 22.82 -10.49
N GLN A 241 -14.53 23.29 -11.05
CA GLN A 241 -13.17 23.11 -10.55
C GLN A 241 -13.04 23.45 -9.06
N GLY A 242 -12.67 22.46 -8.26
CA GLY A 242 -12.41 22.55 -6.82
C GLY A 242 -12.53 21.15 -6.23
N ASP A 243 -11.39 20.49 -6.06
CA ASP A 243 -11.21 19.19 -5.39
C ASP A 243 -12.16 18.07 -5.85
N ALA A 244 -11.72 17.33 -6.88
CA ALA A 244 -12.30 16.04 -7.22
C ALA A 244 -12.11 15.07 -6.05
N VAL A 245 -13.09 15.05 -5.14
CA VAL A 245 -13.29 13.95 -4.19
C VAL A 245 -13.58 12.73 -5.07
N ILE A 246 -12.55 11.93 -5.34
CA ILE A 246 -12.73 10.60 -5.90
C ILE A 246 -13.43 9.80 -4.82
N GLN A 247 -14.75 9.81 -4.87
CA GLN A 247 -15.58 8.88 -4.16
C GLN A 247 -15.34 7.53 -4.84
N PHE A 248 -14.29 6.82 -4.41
CA PHE A 248 -14.21 5.41 -4.70
C PHE A 248 -15.51 4.84 -4.17
N ASN A 249 -16.36 4.33 -5.07
CA ASN A 249 -17.48 3.49 -4.67
C ASN A 249 -16.88 2.41 -3.78
N SER A 250 -16.98 2.66 -2.49
CA SER A 250 -16.42 1.86 -1.45
C SER A 250 -17.32 0.64 -1.45
N LEU A 251 -16.96 -0.35 -2.24
CA LEU A 251 -17.34 -1.71 -1.93
C LEU A 251 -16.18 -2.27 -1.11
N PRO A 252 -16.11 -2.02 0.21
CA PRO A 252 -15.19 -2.76 1.05
C PRO A 252 -15.81 -4.15 1.28
N LEU A 253 -14.97 -5.11 1.64
CA LEU A 253 -15.42 -5.91 2.76
C LEU A 253 -15.56 -4.94 3.94
N GLN A 254 -16.82 -4.63 4.23
CA GLN A 254 -17.33 -4.27 5.56
C GLN A 254 -17.01 -2.86 6.06
N ARG A 255 -17.86 -1.90 5.67
CA ARG A 255 -18.05 -0.68 6.45
C ARG A 255 -18.63 -1.08 7.80
N VAL A 256 -17.83 -1.00 8.86
CA VAL A 256 -18.32 -1.02 10.24
C VAL A 256 -19.15 0.25 10.44
N VAL A 257 -20.40 0.09 10.86
CA VAL A 257 -21.34 1.21 11.08
C VAL A 257 -21.86 1.10 12.51
N ARG A 258 -21.69 2.16 13.31
CA ARG A 258 -22.41 2.34 14.58
C ARG A 258 -23.92 2.40 14.34
N ARG A 259 -24.68 1.72 15.20
CA ARG A 259 -26.11 2.03 15.38
C ARG A 259 -26.25 3.36 16.12
#